data_AF-A0A059F3E9-F1
#
_entry.id   AF-A0A059F3E9-F1
#
_cell.length_a   1.000
_cell.length_b   1.000
_cell.length_c   1.000
_cell.angle_alpha   90.00
_cell.angle_beta   90.00
_cell.angle_gamma   90.00
#
_symmetry.space_group_name_H-M   'P 1'
#
loop_
_entity.id
_entity.type
_entity.pdbx_description
1 polymer ?
#
loop_
_entity_poly.entity_id
_entity_poly.type
_entity_poly.pdbx_seq_one_letter_code
_entity_poly.pdbx_strand_id
1 'polypeptide(L)'
;MDNKSGLLPKWLILSTTLHLIFIISQIYMQYIKTDFKVALFSSFLCVIKLIGIKRMGSVFFYVVVALATAIHSILFILFGVRKIVNLNWCLFEVILGILTLGWMIFLYPYYLMQEDINHKKND
;
A
#
# COMPACT_ATOMS: atom_id res chain seq x y z
N MET A 1 -17.58 4.48 19.09
CA MET A 1 -16.42 4.40 18.18
C MET A 1 -15.44 3.43 18.79
N ASP A 2 -15.61 2.14 18.51
CA ASP A 2 -14.76 1.10 19.07
C ASP A 2 -13.39 1.17 18.39
N ASN A 3 -12.42 1.69 19.13
CA ASN A 3 -11.07 1.99 18.64
C ASN A 3 -10.24 0.69 18.63
N LYS A 4 -10.67 -0.32 17.86
CA LYS A 4 -9.86 -1.51 17.57
C LYS A 4 -8.73 -1.08 16.64
N SER A 5 -7.67 -0.58 17.25
CA SER A 5 -6.48 -0.06 16.59
C SER A 5 -5.70 -1.19 15.92
N GLY A 6 -6.20 -1.66 14.78
CA GLY A 6 -5.57 -2.70 14.00
C GLY A 6 -4.15 -2.28 13.59
N LEU A 7 -3.21 -3.21 13.70
CA LEU A 7 -1.82 -3.02 13.24
C LEU A 7 -1.74 -2.72 11.73
N LEU A 8 -2.70 -3.23 10.95
CA LEU A 8 -2.71 -3.08 9.50
C LEU A 8 -3.00 -1.65 9.02
N PRO A 9 -4.03 -0.93 9.52
CA PRO A 9 -4.20 0.50 9.24
C PRO A 9 -2.96 1.34 9.55
N LYS A 10 -2.30 1.09 10.70
CA LYS A 10 -1.09 1.82 11.09
C LYS A 10 0.07 1.53 10.14
N TRP A 11 0.26 0.26 9.78
CA TRP A 11 1.27 -0.14 8.81
C TRP A 11 1.02 0.47 7.42
N LEU A 12 -0.23 0.44 6.94
CA LEU A 12 -0.58 1.03 5.66
C LEU A 12 -0.40 2.55 5.65
N ILE A 13 -0.69 3.24 6.76
CA ILE A 13 -0.39 4.67 6.89
C ILE A 13 1.13 4.87 6.79
N LEU A 14 1.92 4.12 7.56
CA LEU A 14 3.39 4.22 7.55
C LEU A 14 3.96 3.96 6.15
N SER A 15 3.53 2.87 5.48
CA SER A 15 4.00 2.52 4.14
C SER A 15 3.63 3.62 3.14
N THR A 16 2.42 4.18 3.24
CA THR A 16 1.98 5.24 2.32
C THR A 16 2.69 6.56 2.59
N THR A 17 3.01 6.88 3.84
CA THR A 17 3.81 8.06 4.19
C THR A 17 5.24 7.93 3.69
N LEU A 18 5.89 6.76 3.87
CA LEU A 18 7.22 6.49 3.34
C LEU A 18 7.27 6.63 1.81
N HIS A 19 6.25 6.09 1.14
CA HIS A 19 6.06 6.22 -0.31
C HIS A 19 5.98 7.70 -0.75
N LEU A 20 5.14 8.50 -0.08
CA LEU A 20 4.99 9.93 -0.39
C LEU A 20 6.29 10.71 -0.18
N ILE A 21 7.00 10.46 0.93
CA ILE A 21 8.31 11.07 1.19
C ILE A 21 9.28 10.71 0.07
N PHE A 22 9.27 9.46 -0.38
CA PHE A 22 10.13 9.02 -1.47
C PHE A 22 9.78 9.74 -2.79
N ILE A 23 8.51 9.82 -3.17
CA ILE A 23 8.07 10.59 -4.36
C ILE A 23 8.53 12.05 -4.27
N ILE A 24 8.31 12.72 -3.13
CA ILE A 24 8.71 14.11 -2.93
C ILE A 24 10.23 14.26 -3.08
N SER A 25 11.00 13.32 -2.51
CA SER A 25 12.46 13.32 -2.64
C SER A 25 12.92 13.21 -4.10
N GLN A 26 12.22 12.42 -4.92
CA GLN A 26 12.51 12.23 -6.34
C GLN A 26 12.14 13.46 -7.18
N ILE A 27 11.10 14.19 -6.80
CA ILE A 27 10.71 15.45 -7.45
C ILE A 27 11.71 16.57 -7.13
N TYR A 28 12.14 16.67 -5.87
CA TYR A 28 13.06 17.73 -5.42
C TYR A 28 14.53 17.47 -5.82
N MET A 29 14.96 16.21 -5.83
CA MET A 29 16.31 15.87 -6.29
C MET A 29 16.31 15.73 -7.82
N GLN A 30 16.66 16.81 -8.52
CA GLN A 30 16.82 16.88 -9.99
C GLN A 30 17.78 15.83 -10.60
N TYR A 31 18.45 15.01 -9.80
CA TYR A 31 19.36 13.97 -10.25
C TYR A 31 18.67 12.82 -10.99
N ILE A 32 17.34 12.75 -10.99
CA ILE A 32 16.63 11.56 -11.46
C ILE A 32 15.57 11.97 -12.49
N LYS A 33 15.85 11.67 -13.77
CA LYS A 33 14.87 11.75 -14.87
C LYS A 33 13.75 10.75 -14.59
N THR A 34 12.71 11.20 -13.90
CA THR A 34 11.49 10.41 -13.76
C THR A 34 10.33 11.11 -14.42
N ASP A 35 9.55 10.34 -15.17
CA ASP A 35 8.38 10.87 -15.85
C ASP A 35 7.36 11.33 -14.79
N PHE A 36 7.03 12.61 -14.83
CA PHE A 36 6.07 13.25 -13.93
C PHE A 36 4.72 12.50 -13.91
N LYS A 37 4.33 11.87 -15.03
CA LYS A 37 3.11 11.07 -15.12
C LYS A 37 3.12 9.87 -14.17
N VAL A 38 4.27 9.22 -14.00
CA VAL A 38 4.42 8.06 -13.11
C VAL A 38 4.37 8.50 -11.65
N ALA A 39 5.01 9.63 -11.32
CA ALA A 39 4.92 10.23 -9.98
C ALA A 39 3.48 10.63 -9.62
N LEU A 40 2.75 11.24 -10.56
CA LEU A 40 1.37 11.65 -10.35
C LEU A 40 0.43 10.45 -10.20
N PHE A 41 0.58 9.43 -11.04
CA PHE A 41 -0.19 8.18 -10.94
C PHE A 41 0.08 7.45 -9.63
N SER A 42 1.34 7.36 -9.21
CA SER A 42 1.73 6.70 -7.96
C SER A 42 1.21 7.46 -6.72
N SER A 43 1.26 8.80 -6.75
CA SER A 43 0.67 9.65 -5.71
C SER A 43 -0.86 9.47 -5.62
N PHE A 44 -1.53 9.39 -6.77
CA PHE A 44 -2.98 9.16 -6.82
C PHE A 44 -3.36 7.81 -6.20
N LEU A 45 -2.61 6.74 -6.48
CA LEU A 45 -2.83 5.43 -5.87
C LEU A 45 -2.60 5.44 -4.35
N CYS A 46 -1.63 6.22 -3.86
CA CYS A 46 -1.43 6.42 -2.42
C CYS A 46 -2.64 7.08 -1.75
N VAL A 47 -3.21 8.11 -2.38
CA VAL A 47 -4.42 8.77 -1.86
C VAL A 47 -5.61 7.83 -1.83
N ILE A 48 -5.81 7.02 -2.87
CA ILE A 48 -6.87 5.99 -2.89
C ILE A 48 -6.67 4.98 -1.76
N LYS A 49 -5.43 4.50 -1.54
CA LYS A 49 -5.12 3.59 -0.42
C LYS A 49 -5.46 4.23 0.94
N LEU A 50 -5.07 5.49 1.16
CA LEU A 50 -5.37 6.21 2.42
C LEU A 50 -6.87 6.39 2.66
N ILE A 51 -7.63 6.74 1.63
CA ILE A 51 -9.10 6.86 1.72
C ILE A 51 -9.71 5.49 2.01
N GLY A 52 -9.19 4.44 1.37
CA GLY A 52 -9.62 3.07 1.59
C GLY A 52 -9.41 2.60 3.04
N ILE A 53 -8.28 2.95 3.68
CA ILE A 53 -7.98 2.55 5.08
C ILE A 53 -9.10 2.98 6.04
N LYS A 54 -9.77 4.11 5.81
CA LYS A 54 -10.90 4.56 6.65
C LYS A 54 -12.14 3.65 6.56
N ARG A 55 -12.23 2.80 5.55
CA ARG A 55 -13.30 1.80 5.35
C ARG A 55 -12.87 0.37 5.72
N MET A 56 -11.72 0.19 6.38
CA MET A 56 -11.26 -1.14 6.83
C MET A 56 -12.16 -1.72 7.92
N GLY A 57 -13.08 -2.60 7.52
CA GLY A 57 -13.87 -3.42 8.44
C GLY A 57 -14.29 -4.78 7.89
N SER A 58 -13.96 -5.11 6.63
CA SER A 58 -14.41 -6.32 5.94
C SER A 58 -13.24 -7.05 5.30
N VAL A 59 -13.27 -8.38 5.31
CA VAL A 59 -12.30 -9.26 4.62
C VAL A 59 -12.20 -8.96 3.12
N PHE A 60 -13.29 -8.53 2.47
CA PHE A 60 -13.28 -8.14 1.07
C PHE A 60 -12.33 -6.96 0.81
N PHE A 61 -12.32 -5.97 1.71
CA PHE A 61 -11.45 -4.81 1.61
C PHE A 61 -9.97 -5.21 1.69
N TYR A 62 -9.65 -6.17 2.54
CA TYR A 62 -8.30 -6.70 2.69
C TYR A 62 -7.82 -7.37 1.39
N VAL A 63 -8.65 -8.20 0.75
CA VAL A 63 -8.30 -8.87 -0.52
C VAL A 63 -8.08 -7.84 -1.64
N VAL A 64 -8.94 -6.81 -1.72
CA VAL A 64 -8.81 -5.73 -2.70
C VAL A 64 -7.51 -4.95 -2.52
N VAL A 65 -7.13 -4.59 -1.28
CA VAL A 65 -5.89 -3.87 -1.02
C VAL A 65 -4.65 -4.75 -1.30
N ALA A 66 -4.73 -6.05 -1.04
CA ALA A 66 -3.65 -6.98 -1.35
C ALA A 66 -3.45 -7.09 -2.87
N LEU A 67 -4.52 -7.30 -3.63
CA LEU A 67 -4.49 -7.31 -5.10
C LEU A 67 -3.96 -5.99 -5.67
N ALA A 68 -4.46 -4.86 -5.18
CA ALA A 68 -3.99 -3.54 -5.62
C ALA A 68 -2.50 -3.35 -5.34
N THR A 69 -2.01 -3.81 -4.19
CA THR A 69 -0.58 -3.75 -3.84
C THR A 69 0.26 -4.67 -4.73
N ALA A 70 -0.20 -5.88 -5.00
CA ALA A 70 0.48 -6.82 -5.89
C ALA A 70 0.58 -6.29 -7.33
N ILE A 71 -0.53 -5.78 -7.88
CA ILE A 71 -0.55 -5.15 -9.21
C ILE A 71 0.39 -3.96 -9.26
N HIS A 72 0.39 -3.12 -8.22
CA HIS A 72 1.28 -1.97 -8.13
C HIS A 72 2.77 -2.37 -8.16
N SER A 73 3.15 -3.39 -7.38
CA SER A 73 4.53 -3.92 -7.39
C SER A 73 4.93 -4.50 -8.75
N ILE A 74 4.03 -5.24 -9.41
CA ILE A 74 4.29 -5.80 -10.75
C ILE A 74 4.46 -4.67 -11.78
N LEU A 75 3.62 -3.63 -11.73
CA LEU A 75 3.75 -2.47 -12.61
C LEU A 75 5.09 -1.76 -12.41
N PHE A 76 5.55 -1.60 -11.16
CA PHE A 76 6.86 -1.01 -10.88
C PHE A 76 8.01 -1.86 -11.41
N ILE A 77 7.93 -3.20 -11.30
CA ILE A 77 8.91 -4.10 -11.92
C ILE A 77 8.94 -3.88 -13.45
N LEU A 78 7.78 -3.84 -14.10
CA LEU A 78 7.69 -3.61 -15.55
C LEU A 78 8.24 -2.24 -15.95
N PHE A 79 7.94 -1.19 -15.19
CA PHE A 79 8.48 0.15 -15.42
C PHE A 79 10.00 0.22 -15.19
N GLY A 80 10.52 -0.52 -14.20
CA GLY A 80 11.95 -0.67 -13.94
C GLY A 80 12.68 -1.37 -15.09
N VAL A 81 12.14 -2.48 -15.59
CA VAL A 81 12.71 -3.21 -16.75
C VAL A 81 12.72 -2.34 -18.00
N ARG A 82 11.68 -1.52 -18.21
CA ARG A 82 11.60 -0.56 -19.33
C ARG A 82 12.43 0.72 -19.11
N LYS A 83 13.15 0.85 -17.98
CA LYS A 83 13.94 2.03 -17.58
C LYS A 83 13.12 3.34 -17.58
N ILE A 84 11.82 3.24 -17.36
CA ILE A 84 10.90 4.40 -17.27
C ILE A 84 11.04 5.07 -15.89
N VAL A 85 11.32 4.27 -14.86
CA VAL A 85 11.59 4.70 -13.49
C VAL A 85 13.03 4.36 -13.09
N ASN A 86 13.58 5.13 -12.16
CA ASN A 86 14.89 4.85 -11.60
C ASN A 86 14.90 3.47 -10.92
N LEU A 87 15.99 2.73 -11.09
CA LEU A 87 16.22 1.45 -10.43
C LEU A 87 16.07 1.56 -8.91
N ASN A 88 16.58 2.63 -8.29
CA ASN A 88 16.47 2.83 -6.83
C ASN A 88 15.02 3.00 -6.38
N TRP A 89 14.22 3.73 -7.17
CA TRP A 89 12.80 3.90 -6.89
C TRP A 89 12.04 2.58 -7.11
N CYS A 90 12.31 1.88 -8.22
CA CYS A 90 11.74 0.56 -8.47
C CYS A 90 12.04 -0.42 -7.34
N LEU A 91 13.29 -0.50 -6.87
CA LEU A 91 13.69 -1.40 -5.79
C LEU A 91 12.99 -1.06 -4.48
N PHE A 92 12.94 0.23 -4.11
CA PHE A 92 12.24 0.68 -2.91
C PHE A 92 10.75 0.30 -2.94
N GLU A 93 10.08 0.53 -4.07
CA GLU A 93 8.65 0.24 -4.26
C GLU A 93 8.34 -1.24 -4.22
N VAL A 94 9.19 -2.06 -4.84
CA VAL A 94 9.04 -3.51 -4.84
C VAL A 94 9.27 -4.07 -3.43
N ILE A 95 10.30 -3.62 -2.72
CA ILE A 95 10.57 -4.02 -1.33
C ILE A 95 9.39 -3.62 -0.43
N LEU A 96 8.93 -2.37 -0.53
CA LEU A 96 7.82 -1.86 0.26
C LEU A 96 6.52 -2.62 -0.03
N GLY A 97 6.28 -2.95 -1.30
CA GLY A 97 5.13 -3.75 -1.73
C GLY A 97 5.17 -5.19 -1.21
N ILE A 98 6.32 -5.86 -1.30
CA ILE A 98 6.51 -7.21 -0.74
C ILE A 98 6.32 -7.21 0.78
N LEU A 99 6.92 -6.25 1.48
CA LEU A 99 6.74 -6.11 2.93
C LEU A 99 5.28 -5.88 3.28
N THR A 100 4.56 -5.04 2.52
CA THR A 100 3.13 -4.78 2.73
C THR A 100 2.29 -6.03 2.49
N LEU A 101 2.57 -6.79 1.43
CA LEU A 101 1.88 -8.06 1.17
C LEU A 101 2.17 -9.10 2.27
N GLY A 102 3.42 -9.22 2.71
CA GLY A 102 3.80 -10.10 3.81
C GLY A 102 3.09 -9.72 5.11
N TRP A 103 3.03 -8.42 5.42
CA TRP A 103 2.35 -7.91 6.61
C TRP A 103 0.85 -8.12 6.55
N MET A 104 0.27 -7.95 5.36
CA MET A 104 -1.12 -8.30 5.10
C MET A 104 -1.32 -9.79 5.43
N ILE A 105 -0.60 -10.70 4.77
CA ILE A 105 -0.80 -12.16 4.93
C ILE A 105 -0.66 -12.59 6.39
N PHE A 106 0.32 -12.01 7.10
CA PHE A 106 0.53 -12.26 8.52
C PHE A 106 -0.63 -11.79 9.40
N LEU A 107 -1.23 -10.63 9.09
CA LEU A 107 -2.34 -10.07 9.85
C LEU A 107 -3.71 -10.64 9.46
N TYR A 108 -3.83 -11.27 8.29
CA TYR A 108 -5.09 -11.84 7.79
C TYR A 108 -5.85 -12.74 8.79
N PRO A 109 -5.20 -13.69 9.49
CA PRO A 109 -5.88 -14.56 10.46
C PRO A 109 -6.49 -13.78 11.63
N TYR A 110 -5.84 -12.70 12.06
CA TYR A 110 -6.32 -11.85 13.16
C TYR A 110 -7.60 -11.10 12.79
N TYR A 111 -7.75 -10.74 11.51
CA TYR A 111 -8.96 -10.08 11.01
C TYR A 111 -10.12 -11.06 10.82
N LEU A 112 -9.86 -12.29 10.38
CA LEU A 112 -10.87 -13.35 10.28
C LEU A 112 -11.50 -13.68 11.65
N MET A 113 -10.66 -13.88 12.68
CA MET A 113 -11.16 -14.13 14.04
C MET A 113 -12.01 -12.99 14.59
N GLN A 114 -11.74 -11.76 14.18
CA GLN A 114 -12.43 -10.58 14.68
C GLN A 114 -13.78 -10.34 13.98
N GLU A 115 -13.92 -10.79 12.73
CA GLU A 115 -15.18 -10.78 11.97
C GLU A 115 -16.17 -11.81 12.55
N ASP A 116 -15.70 -13.02 12.87
CA ASP A 116 -16.50 -14.07 13.54
C ASP A 116 -17.05 -13.62 14.90
N ILE A 117 -16.23 -12.94 15.71
CA ILE A 117 -16.66 -12.41 17.02
C ILE A 117 -17.72 -11.32 16.86
N ASN A 118 -17.60 -10.45 15.85
CA ASN A 118 -18.58 -9.40 15.62
C ASN A 118 -19.88 -9.95 15.03
N HIS A 119 -19.84 -11.00 14.18
CA HIS A 119 -21.03 -11.66 13.67
C HIS A 119 -21.82 -12.35 14.80
N LYS A 120 -21.13 -13.06 15.70
CA LYS A 120 -21.75 -13.70 16.88
C LYS A 120 -22.36 -12.75 17.91
N LYS A 121 -22.06 -11.46 17.85
CA LYS A 121 -22.55 -10.45 18.80
C LYS A 121 -23.81 -9.74 18.33
N ASN A 122 -24.16 -9.92 17.05
CA ASN A 122 -25.34 -9.35 16.42
C ASN A 122 -26.49 -10.37 16.24
N ASP A 123 -26.28 -11.62 16.66
CA ASP A 123 -27.30 -12.67 16.82
C ASP A 123 -27.65 -12.83 18.31
#